data_AF-A0A7D8AN56-F1
#
_entry.id   AF-A0A7D8AN56-F1
#
_cell.length_a   1.000
_cell.length_b   1.000
_cell.length_c   1.000
_cell.angle_alpha   90.00
_cell.angle_beta   90.00
_cell.angle_gamma   90.00
#
_symmetry.space_group_name_H-M   'P 1'
#
loop_
_entity.id
_entity.type
_entity.pdbx_description
1 polymer ?
#
loop_
_entity_poly.entity_id
_entity_poly.type
_entity_poly.pdbx_seq_one_letter_code
_entity_poly.pdbx_strand_id
1 'polypeptide(L)'
;MVKHVSSDIANSRSDRCKYKLDIKFFANNLYLVLATIVLYLLNLYCSYNGLLVYEAREEISSSVFYFYIVLTIFIITIPSVIFSYLLNVFSQKMNVESRFKKAVLSVFLIFLLFLAFIAQIPSTWYSFESLFRQSYYSQIKSRMDIIENQILEKKALYKDKKNNLSLYKDNLMDKIRNNNLRIEKAKNRHLELDFTFVTMKKDLQKEINNAIEENRALLVELEEHEDRIVELDNKLASFLAAKNIEKTKTQGINVLFKDSSIVDKENYIEYYRTWFLVLLSSMLDLTIGILLISIYRAREKYVKEVVLDPKLSREAIGRTKFDIRSKLSPVKKVFDFSKKMLTRKGGNVSNIGKKLFDALDFISSCLKEDKTTIKSVGVISRETGKTRYFVRQKIALLVESNLVYLKNKRYILNTSAVSNLTKLVNKSHDKKLKTLFDKYSFTTLLSEVT
;
A
#
# COMPACT_ATOMS: atom_id res chain seq x y z
N MET A 1 41.18 26.95 -23.14
CA MET A 1 40.60 25.62 -22.79
C MET A 1 40.23 25.56 -21.31
N VAL A 2 39.54 26.58 -20.77
CA VAL A 2 39.15 26.69 -19.34
C VAL A 2 37.76 27.32 -19.27
N LYS A 3 36.73 26.60 -19.73
CA LYS A 3 35.32 26.98 -19.50
C LYS A 3 34.39 25.79 -19.28
N HIS A 4 34.87 24.54 -19.42
CA HIS A 4 34.05 23.33 -19.27
C HIS A 4 34.08 22.70 -17.87
N VAL A 5 34.94 23.14 -16.93
CA VAL A 5 35.04 22.52 -15.59
C VAL A 5 34.16 23.20 -14.55
N SER A 6 33.66 24.42 -14.82
CA SER A 6 32.88 25.20 -13.84
C SER A 6 31.37 24.85 -13.83
N SER A 7 30.80 24.39 -14.95
CA SER A 7 29.39 23.98 -15.03
C SER A 7 29.12 22.67 -14.28
N ASP A 8 30.06 21.73 -14.32
CA ASP A 8 29.88 20.39 -13.75
C ASP A 8 30.06 20.38 -12.21
N ILE A 9 30.87 21.31 -11.69
CA ILE A 9 31.04 21.50 -10.25
C ILE A 9 29.84 22.24 -9.63
N ALA A 10 29.18 23.14 -10.37
CA ALA A 10 27.96 23.82 -9.93
C ALA A 10 26.74 22.88 -9.94
N ASN A 11 26.58 22.05 -10.97
CA ASN A 11 25.53 21.03 -11.02
C ASN A 11 25.73 19.94 -9.95
N SER A 12 26.95 19.44 -9.75
CA SER A 12 27.21 18.41 -8.71
C SER A 12 27.06 18.91 -7.27
N ARG A 13 27.18 20.22 -7.01
CA ARG A 13 26.85 20.84 -5.71
C ARG A 13 25.33 21.01 -5.51
N SER A 14 24.60 21.36 -6.56
CA SER A 14 23.13 21.40 -6.55
C SER A 14 22.54 20.02 -6.25
N ASP A 15 23.05 18.98 -6.91
CA ASP A 15 22.57 17.60 -6.74
C ASP A 15 22.92 17.02 -5.36
N ARG A 16 24.11 17.32 -4.81
CA ARG A 16 24.45 16.95 -3.43
C ARG A 16 23.56 17.63 -2.39
N CYS A 17 23.14 18.87 -2.61
CA CYS A 17 22.20 19.57 -1.74
C CYS A 17 20.80 18.97 -1.84
N LYS A 18 20.35 18.63 -3.05
CA LYS A 18 19.07 17.97 -3.31
C LYS A 18 19.00 16.57 -2.66
N TYR A 19 20.04 15.77 -2.81
CA TYR A 19 20.14 14.44 -2.21
C TYR A 19 20.10 14.48 -0.67
N LYS A 20 20.81 15.44 -0.05
CA LYS A 20 20.75 15.66 1.40
C LYS A 20 19.36 16.10 1.87
N LEU A 21 18.65 16.88 1.07
CA LEU A 21 17.27 17.31 1.36
C LEU A 21 16.30 16.12 1.28
N ASP A 22 16.42 15.26 0.27
CA ASP A 22 15.59 14.08 0.10
C ASP A 22 15.81 13.04 1.22
N ILE A 23 17.07 12.78 1.63
CA ILE A 23 17.38 11.92 2.78
C ILE A 23 16.75 12.47 4.07
N LYS A 24 16.82 13.78 4.27
CA LYS A 24 16.30 14.41 5.48
C LYS A 24 14.77 14.47 5.49
N PHE A 25 14.13 14.60 4.33
CA PHE A 25 12.68 14.40 4.18
C PHE A 25 12.29 12.96 4.54
N PHE A 26 13.02 11.97 4.00
CA PHE A 26 12.77 10.56 4.26
C PHE A 26 12.93 10.21 5.74
N ALA A 27 14.00 10.68 6.39
CA ALA A 27 14.21 10.46 7.83
C ALA A 27 13.10 11.07 8.70
N ASN A 28 12.64 12.28 8.35
CA ASN A 28 11.58 12.96 9.11
C ASN A 28 10.18 12.37 8.88
N ASN A 29 9.96 11.69 7.76
CA ASN A 29 8.66 11.11 7.39
C ASN A 29 8.74 9.58 7.25
N LEU A 30 9.72 8.96 7.91
CA LEU A 30 10.03 7.53 7.80
C LEU A 30 8.79 6.66 8.08
N TYR A 31 8.03 7.00 9.12
CA TYR A 31 6.78 6.31 9.46
C TYR A 31 5.79 6.28 8.30
N LEU A 32 5.61 7.41 7.61
CA LEU A 32 4.62 7.55 6.55
C LEU A 32 5.05 6.78 5.30
N VAL A 33 6.33 6.82 4.97
CA VAL A 33 6.90 6.04 3.86
C VAL A 33 6.83 4.54 4.16
N LEU A 34 7.23 4.11 5.36
CA LEU A 34 7.15 2.72 5.78
C LEU A 34 5.72 2.19 5.77
N ALA A 35 4.76 2.94 6.32
CA ALA A 35 3.35 2.57 6.31
C ALA A 35 2.83 2.37 4.87
N THR A 36 3.23 3.27 3.96
CA THR A 36 2.86 3.17 2.53
C THR A 36 3.46 1.92 1.89
N ILE A 37 4.74 1.64 2.13
CA ILE A 37 5.42 0.45 1.60
C ILE A 37 4.77 -0.83 2.14
N VAL A 38 4.54 -0.91 3.44
CA VAL A 38 3.95 -2.09 4.08
C VAL A 38 2.54 -2.35 3.54
N LEU A 39 1.69 -1.32 3.46
CA LEU A 39 0.33 -1.47 2.95
C LEU A 39 0.30 -1.79 1.45
N TYR A 40 1.22 -1.19 0.67
CA TYR A 40 1.35 -1.50 -0.74
C TYR A 40 1.79 -2.94 -0.97
N LEU A 41 2.77 -3.44 -0.21
CA LEU A 41 3.22 -4.84 -0.28
C LEU A 41 2.14 -5.81 0.19
N LEU A 42 1.36 -5.44 1.22
CA LEU A 42 0.21 -6.22 1.65
C LEU A 42 -0.85 -6.30 0.55
N ASN A 43 -1.16 -5.18 -0.11
CA ASN A 43 -2.08 -5.16 -1.26
C ASN A 43 -1.57 -6.04 -2.38
N LEU A 44 -0.29 -5.90 -2.72
CA LEU A 44 0.35 -6.66 -3.78
C LEU A 44 0.25 -8.16 -3.49
N TYR A 45 0.53 -8.58 -2.26
CA TYR A 45 0.41 -9.97 -1.83
C TYR A 45 -1.04 -10.47 -1.91
N CYS A 46 -1.99 -9.72 -1.37
CA CYS A 46 -3.41 -10.10 -1.37
C CYS A 46 -3.96 -10.16 -2.81
N SER A 47 -3.77 -9.12 -3.61
CA SER A 47 -4.24 -9.04 -5.00
C SER A 47 -3.56 -10.07 -5.90
N TYR A 48 -2.28 -10.35 -5.72
CA TYR A 48 -1.60 -11.41 -6.48
C TYR A 48 -2.19 -12.79 -6.18
N ASN A 49 -2.32 -13.15 -4.89
CA ASN A 49 -2.87 -14.44 -4.50
C ASN A 49 -4.33 -14.58 -4.93
N GLY A 50 -5.12 -13.50 -4.86
CA GLY A 50 -6.49 -13.48 -5.34
C GLY A 50 -6.59 -13.67 -6.85
N LEU A 51 -5.68 -13.07 -7.62
CA LEU A 51 -5.63 -13.24 -9.07
C LEU A 51 -5.36 -14.71 -9.46
N LEU A 52 -4.45 -15.38 -8.75
CA LEU A 52 -4.17 -16.81 -8.98
C LEU A 52 -5.39 -17.71 -8.77
N VAL A 53 -6.28 -17.34 -7.85
CA VAL A 53 -7.53 -18.09 -7.59
C VAL A 53 -8.45 -18.09 -8.82
N TYR A 54 -8.53 -16.97 -9.53
CA TYR A 54 -9.38 -16.85 -10.72
C TYR A 54 -8.77 -17.54 -11.94
N GLU A 55 -7.44 -17.57 -12.02
CA GLU A 55 -6.73 -18.22 -13.13
C GLU A 55 -6.59 -19.74 -12.94
N ALA A 56 -6.97 -20.29 -11.78
CA ALA A 56 -6.95 -21.72 -11.45
C ALA A 56 -5.60 -22.42 -11.72
N ARG A 57 -4.48 -21.70 -11.54
CA ARG A 57 -3.12 -22.22 -11.78
C ARG A 57 -2.46 -22.62 -10.46
N GLU A 58 -2.34 -23.92 -10.23
CA GLU A 58 -1.58 -24.48 -9.11
C GLU A 58 -0.08 -24.56 -9.39
N GLU A 59 0.31 -24.74 -10.66
CA GLU A 59 1.70 -24.69 -11.11
C GLU A 59 1.96 -23.44 -11.95
N ILE A 60 2.83 -22.58 -11.45
CA ILE A 60 3.16 -21.31 -12.07
C ILE A 60 4.59 -21.40 -12.60
N SER A 61 4.75 -21.40 -13.92
CA SER A 61 6.06 -21.22 -14.53
C SER A 61 6.60 -19.82 -14.23
N SER A 62 7.92 -19.67 -14.19
CA SER A 62 8.55 -18.37 -13.85
C SER A 62 8.06 -17.22 -14.73
N SER A 63 7.80 -17.46 -16.02
CA SER A 63 7.29 -16.42 -16.94
C SER A 63 5.88 -15.95 -16.57
N VAL A 64 5.01 -16.89 -16.19
CA VAL A 64 3.63 -16.61 -15.79
C VAL A 64 3.60 -15.86 -14.45
N PHE A 65 4.50 -16.22 -13.52
CA PHE A 65 4.69 -15.50 -12.26
C PHE A 65 5.02 -14.02 -12.47
N TYR A 66 6.05 -13.73 -13.28
CA TYR A 66 6.47 -12.35 -13.53
C TYR A 66 5.37 -11.54 -14.23
N PHE A 67 4.66 -12.15 -15.17
CA PHE A 67 3.53 -11.52 -15.84
C PHE A 67 2.44 -11.09 -14.84
N TYR A 68 1.99 -12.01 -13.98
CA TYR A 68 0.92 -11.71 -13.02
C TYR A 68 1.35 -10.73 -11.93
N ILE A 69 2.61 -10.76 -11.47
CA ILE A 69 3.11 -9.74 -10.54
C ILE A 69 3.10 -8.35 -11.18
N VAL A 70 3.62 -8.23 -12.41
CA VAL A 70 3.64 -6.95 -13.12
C VAL A 70 2.23 -6.45 -13.37
N LEU A 71 1.31 -7.33 -13.77
CA LEU A 71 -0.10 -7.01 -13.93
C LEU A 71 -0.72 -6.51 -12.62
N THR A 72 -0.46 -7.20 -11.51
CA THR A 72 -0.97 -6.82 -10.17
C THR A 72 -0.45 -5.44 -9.75
N ILE A 73 0.84 -5.18 -9.98
CA ILE A 73 1.45 -3.85 -9.74
C ILE A 73 0.73 -2.76 -10.53
N PHE A 74 0.42 -2.99 -11.81
CA PHE A 74 -0.32 -2.02 -12.63
C PHE A 74 -1.75 -1.79 -12.13
N ILE A 75 -2.45 -2.87 -11.79
CA ILE A 75 -3.83 -2.85 -11.27
C ILE A 75 -3.92 -2.04 -9.97
N ILE A 76 -2.91 -2.11 -9.10
CA ILE A 76 -2.87 -1.33 -7.86
C ILE A 76 -2.40 0.11 -8.12
N THR A 77 -1.28 0.26 -8.82
CA THR A 77 -0.53 1.54 -8.85
C THR A 77 -1.22 2.58 -9.70
N ILE A 78 -1.68 2.23 -10.91
CA ILE A 78 -2.25 3.22 -11.84
C ILE A 78 -3.50 3.87 -11.23
N PRO A 79 -4.52 3.10 -10.77
CA PRO A 79 -5.70 3.69 -10.16
C PRO A 79 -5.36 4.49 -8.89
N SER A 80 -4.45 3.98 -8.05
CA SER A 80 -4.04 4.67 -6.81
C SER A 80 -3.37 6.03 -7.08
N VAL A 81 -2.53 6.12 -8.11
CA VAL A 81 -1.87 7.38 -8.50
C VAL A 81 -2.89 8.36 -9.09
N ILE A 82 -3.79 7.90 -9.95
CA ILE A 82 -4.87 8.73 -10.52
C ILE A 82 -5.77 9.27 -9.40
N PHE A 83 -6.20 8.40 -8.48
CA PHE A 83 -7.00 8.78 -7.32
C PHE A 83 -6.28 9.80 -6.44
N SER A 84 -4.99 9.58 -6.15
CA SER A 84 -4.15 10.51 -5.38
C SER A 84 -4.06 11.89 -6.04
N TYR A 85 -3.88 11.92 -7.36
CA TYR A 85 -3.82 13.15 -8.14
C TYR A 85 -5.15 13.91 -8.08
N LEU A 86 -6.27 13.23 -8.30
CA LEU A 86 -7.61 13.84 -8.22
C LEU A 86 -7.91 14.37 -6.82
N LEU A 87 -7.55 13.64 -5.77
CA LEU A 87 -7.65 14.13 -4.38
C LEU A 87 -6.81 15.38 -4.14
N ASN A 88 -5.60 15.47 -4.73
CA ASN A 88 -4.79 16.68 -4.65
C ASN A 88 -5.50 17.87 -5.28
N VAL A 89 -5.98 17.69 -6.52
CA VAL A 89 -6.65 18.74 -7.29
C VAL A 89 -7.92 19.20 -6.57
N PHE A 90 -8.70 18.26 -6.04
CA PHE A 90 -9.90 18.54 -5.26
C PHE A 90 -9.59 19.39 -4.02
N SER A 91 -8.50 19.10 -3.31
CA SER A 91 -8.09 19.85 -2.13
C SER A 91 -7.49 21.23 -2.43
N GLN A 92 -6.84 21.42 -3.59
CA GLN A 92 -6.16 22.67 -3.93
C GLN A 92 -7.06 23.68 -4.65
N LYS A 93 -8.03 23.25 -5.47
CA LYS A 93 -8.79 24.13 -6.39
C LYS A 93 -10.13 24.66 -5.84
N MET A 94 -10.30 24.72 -4.52
CA MET A 94 -11.48 25.35 -3.90
C MET A 94 -11.41 26.91 -3.85
N ASN A 95 -10.37 27.52 -4.41
CA ASN A 95 -10.15 28.97 -4.50
C ASN A 95 -10.61 29.56 -5.85
N VAL A 96 -11.84 29.27 -6.27
CA VAL A 96 -12.46 29.90 -7.46
C VAL A 96 -13.39 31.01 -6.98
N GLU A 97 -13.24 32.22 -7.53
CA GLU A 97 -14.02 33.41 -7.12
C GLU A 97 -15.54 33.25 -7.34
N SER A 98 -15.94 32.55 -8.40
CA SER A 98 -17.35 32.29 -8.70
C SER A 98 -17.86 31.02 -8.02
N ARG A 99 -18.93 31.17 -7.21
CA ARG A 99 -19.62 30.04 -6.55
C ARG A 99 -20.15 29.00 -7.53
N PHE A 100 -20.66 29.43 -8.69
CA PHE A 100 -21.18 28.52 -9.73
C PHE A 100 -20.08 27.68 -10.37
N LYS A 101 -18.96 28.32 -10.78
CA LYS A 101 -17.80 27.59 -11.32
C LYS A 101 -17.20 26.61 -10.30
N LYS A 102 -17.18 27.00 -9.02
CA LYS A 102 -16.75 26.12 -7.93
C LYS A 102 -17.66 24.90 -7.80
N ALA A 103 -18.99 25.09 -7.83
CA ALA A 103 -19.94 23.99 -7.76
C ALA A 103 -19.79 23.01 -8.93
N VAL A 104 -19.73 23.50 -10.17
CA VAL A 104 -19.54 22.67 -11.37
C VAL A 104 -18.22 21.89 -11.30
N LEU A 105 -17.12 22.56 -10.91
CA LEU A 105 -15.82 21.91 -10.76
C LEU A 105 -15.84 20.83 -9.66
N SER A 106 -16.49 21.09 -8.53
CA SER A 106 -16.64 20.11 -7.45
C SER A 106 -17.43 18.88 -7.90
N VAL A 107 -18.56 19.05 -8.59
CA VAL A 107 -19.36 17.92 -9.12
C VAL A 107 -18.54 17.11 -10.12
N PHE A 108 -17.86 17.77 -11.05
CA PHE A 108 -17.00 17.10 -12.02
C PHE A 108 -15.86 16.31 -11.35
N LEU A 109 -15.20 16.88 -10.34
CA LEU A 109 -14.14 16.19 -9.61
C LEU A 109 -14.66 15.03 -8.77
N ILE A 110 -15.85 15.14 -8.17
CA ILE A 110 -16.50 14.03 -7.48
C ILE A 110 -16.79 12.89 -8.47
N PHE A 111 -17.29 13.21 -9.66
CA PHE A 111 -17.50 12.23 -10.71
C PHE A 111 -16.20 11.53 -11.14
N LEU A 112 -15.11 12.28 -11.33
CA LEU A 112 -13.80 11.69 -11.64
C LEU A 112 -13.24 10.84 -10.49
N LEU A 113 -13.43 11.26 -9.24
CA LEU A 113 -13.04 10.47 -8.06
C LEU A 113 -13.83 9.16 -8.00
N PHE A 114 -15.11 9.19 -8.36
CA PHE A 114 -15.93 7.99 -8.46
C PHE A 114 -15.45 7.05 -9.57
N LEU A 115 -15.06 7.57 -10.74
CA LEU A 115 -14.44 6.74 -11.79
C LEU A 115 -13.10 6.16 -11.36
N ALA A 116 -12.27 6.94 -10.65
CA ALA A 116 -11.01 6.45 -10.11
C ALA A 116 -11.21 5.37 -9.03
N PHE A 117 -12.28 5.47 -8.24
CA PHE A 117 -12.70 4.43 -7.31
C PHE A 117 -13.15 3.16 -8.04
N ILE A 118 -13.96 3.28 -9.11
CA ILE A 118 -14.34 2.15 -9.96
C ILE A 118 -13.10 1.47 -10.57
N ALA A 119 -12.09 2.24 -10.97
CA ALA A 119 -10.86 1.69 -11.51
C ALA A 119 -10.05 0.85 -10.50
N GLN A 120 -10.32 0.98 -9.19
CA GLN A 120 -9.72 0.15 -8.14
C GLN A 120 -10.44 -1.19 -7.95
N ILE A 121 -11.63 -1.39 -8.52
CA ILE A 121 -12.44 -2.61 -8.34
C ILE A 121 -11.63 -3.88 -8.61
N PRO A 122 -10.83 -4.02 -9.68
CA PRO A 122 -10.07 -5.25 -9.91
C PRO A 122 -9.09 -5.58 -8.77
N SER A 123 -8.39 -4.58 -8.24
CA SER A 123 -7.48 -4.74 -7.09
C SER A 123 -8.26 -5.19 -5.84
N THR A 124 -9.34 -4.45 -5.54
CA THR A 124 -10.23 -4.73 -4.40
C THR A 124 -10.79 -6.13 -4.50
N TRP A 125 -11.11 -6.56 -5.71
CA TRP A 125 -11.69 -7.87 -5.99
C TRP A 125 -10.74 -9.00 -5.67
N TYR A 126 -9.52 -8.93 -6.19
CA TYR A 126 -8.52 -9.97 -5.95
C TYR A 126 -8.08 -9.97 -4.49
N SER A 127 -7.84 -8.81 -3.88
CA SER A 127 -7.53 -8.75 -2.46
C SER A 127 -8.64 -9.33 -1.58
N PHE A 128 -9.91 -9.11 -1.95
CA PHE A 128 -11.06 -9.71 -1.27
C PHE A 128 -11.05 -11.23 -1.37
N GLU A 129 -10.84 -11.78 -2.57
CA GLU A 129 -10.82 -13.24 -2.79
C GLU A 129 -9.72 -13.91 -1.96
N SER A 130 -8.55 -13.29 -1.88
CA SER A 130 -7.43 -13.76 -1.07
C SER A 130 -7.77 -13.79 0.43
N LEU A 131 -8.32 -12.69 0.96
CA LEU A 131 -8.76 -12.60 2.35
C LEU A 131 -9.89 -13.59 2.66
N PHE A 132 -10.82 -13.78 1.72
CA PHE A 132 -11.89 -14.76 1.83
C PHE A 132 -11.32 -16.17 1.92
N ARG A 133 -10.44 -16.56 1.00
CA ARG A 133 -9.79 -17.87 1.02
C ARG A 133 -9.02 -18.12 2.30
N GLN A 134 -8.31 -17.12 2.81
CA GLN A 134 -7.59 -17.24 4.07
C GLN A 134 -8.55 -17.44 5.25
N SER A 135 -9.68 -16.74 5.25
CA SER A 135 -10.68 -16.80 6.33
C SER A 135 -11.49 -18.10 6.35
N TYR A 136 -11.67 -18.74 5.19
CA TYR A 136 -12.46 -19.96 5.01
C TYR A 136 -11.64 -21.15 4.47
N TYR A 137 -10.33 -21.13 4.69
CA TYR A 137 -9.38 -22.07 4.09
C TYR A 137 -9.79 -23.54 4.29
N SER A 138 -10.15 -23.93 5.52
CA SER A 138 -10.51 -25.31 5.85
C SER A 138 -11.76 -25.79 5.10
N GLN A 139 -12.78 -24.94 5.02
CA GLN A 139 -14.06 -25.24 4.35
C GLN A 139 -13.86 -25.35 2.84
N ILE A 140 -13.14 -24.39 2.25
CA ILE A 140 -12.81 -24.39 0.82
C ILE A 140 -11.99 -25.62 0.47
N LYS A 141 -10.93 -25.91 1.24
CA LYS A 141 -10.08 -27.08 1.01
C LYS A 141 -10.89 -28.37 1.07
N SER A 142 -11.69 -28.56 2.11
CA SER A 142 -12.55 -29.75 2.25
C SER A 142 -13.50 -29.92 1.06
N ARG A 143 -14.13 -28.83 0.58
CA ARG A 143 -15.00 -28.89 -0.60
C ARG A 143 -14.24 -29.20 -1.88
N MET A 144 -13.07 -28.60 -2.08
CA MET A 144 -12.22 -28.86 -3.25
C MET A 144 -11.74 -30.31 -3.28
N ASP A 145 -11.30 -30.86 -2.13
CA ASP A 145 -10.87 -32.25 -2.00
C ASP A 145 -12.02 -33.22 -2.36
N ILE A 146 -13.25 -32.94 -1.90
CA ILE A 146 -14.44 -33.74 -2.25
C ILE A 146 -14.69 -33.71 -3.77
N ILE A 147 -14.65 -32.52 -4.37
CA ILE A 147 -14.87 -32.36 -5.83
C ILE A 147 -13.79 -33.11 -6.61
N GLU A 148 -12.53 -33.02 -6.19
CA GLU A 148 -11.41 -33.66 -6.87
C GLU A 148 -11.46 -35.18 -6.77
N ASN A 149 -11.80 -35.72 -5.60
CA ASN A 149 -12.02 -37.16 -5.44
C ASN A 149 -13.14 -37.66 -6.37
N GLN A 150 -14.26 -36.93 -6.43
CA GLN A 150 -15.36 -37.28 -7.36
C GLN A 150 -14.93 -37.21 -8.83
N ILE A 151 -14.11 -36.23 -9.20
CA ILE A 151 -13.53 -36.14 -10.56
C ILE A 151 -12.62 -37.33 -10.86
N LEU A 152 -11.74 -37.69 -9.92
CA LEU A 152 -10.80 -38.80 -10.07
C LEU A 152 -11.53 -40.14 -10.22
N GLU A 153 -12.49 -40.43 -9.34
CA GLU A 153 -13.33 -41.63 -9.40
C GLU A 153 -14.08 -41.72 -10.74
N LYS A 154 -14.69 -40.60 -11.18
CA LYS A 154 -15.45 -40.59 -12.43
C LYS A 154 -14.54 -40.79 -13.64
N LYS A 155 -13.37 -40.14 -13.68
CA LYS A 155 -12.36 -40.33 -14.74
C LYS A 155 -11.89 -41.78 -14.81
N ALA A 156 -11.63 -42.42 -13.67
CA ALA A 156 -11.23 -43.82 -13.61
C ALA A 156 -12.33 -44.75 -14.17
N LEU A 157 -13.58 -44.56 -13.74
CA LEU A 157 -14.74 -45.33 -14.23
C LEU A 157 -14.90 -45.24 -15.75
N TYR A 158 -14.81 -44.03 -16.32
CA TYR A 158 -14.94 -43.85 -17.77
C TYR A 158 -13.75 -44.44 -18.53
N LYS A 159 -12.54 -44.36 -17.97
CA LYS A 159 -11.34 -45.01 -18.53
C LYS A 159 -11.51 -46.53 -18.62
N ASP A 160 -11.99 -47.16 -17.54
CA ASP A 160 -12.20 -48.62 -17.51
C ASP A 160 -13.28 -49.06 -18.51
N LYS A 161 -14.39 -48.31 -18.60
CA LYS A 161 -15.44 -48.57 -19.60
C LYS A 161 -14.91 -48.48 -21.02
N LYS A 162 -14.08 -47.48 -21.32
CA LYS A 162 -13.45 -47.32 -22.64
C LYS A 162 -12.47 -48.43 -22.95
N ASN A 163 -11.66 -48.86 -21.98
CA ASN A 163 -10.72 -49.97 -22.17
C ASN A 163 -11.49 -51.26 -22.53
N ASN A 164 -12.60 -51.54 -21.84
CA ASN A 164 -13.45 -52.69 -22.15
C ASN A 164 -14.06 -52.60 -23.54
N LEU A 165 -14.53 -51.41 -23.95
CA LEU A 165 -15.04 -51.18 -25.30
C LEU A 165 -13.95 -51.32 -26.37
N SER A 166 -12.72 -50.89 -26.09
CA SER A 166 -11.57 -51.05 -26.99
C SER A 166 -11.23 -52.52 -27.20
N LEU A 167 -11.15 -53.31 -26.13
CA LEU A 167 -10.92 -54.76 -26.22
C LEU A 167 -12.00 -55.46 -27.06
N TYR A 168 -13.26 -55.02 -26.89
CA TYR A 168 -14.36 -55.55 -27.68
C TYR A 168 -14.26 -55.16 -29.16
N LYS A 169 -13.88 -53.91 -29.46
CA LYS A 169 -13.62 -53.43 -30.82
C LYS A 169 -12.52 -54.26 -31.50
N ASP A 170 -11.43 -54.56 -30.80
CA ASP A 170 -10.35 -55.38 -31.35
C ASP A 170 -10.84 -56.79 -31.70
N ASN A 171 -11.69 -57.39 -30.86
CA ASN A 171 -12.31 -58.69 -31.15
C ASN A 171 -13.24 -58.64 -32.40
N LEU A 172 -14.04 -57.59 -32.56
CA LEU A 172 -14.86 -57.40 -33.76
C LEU A 172 -13.98 -57.28 -35.02
N MET A 173 -12.89 -56.50 -34.94
CA MET A 173 -11.95 -56.34 -36.05
C MET A 173 -11.26 -57.66 -36.42
N ASP A 174 -10.88 -58.48 -35.44
CA ASP A 174 -10.33 -59.81 -35.67
C ASP A 174 -11.34 -60.75 -36.36
N LYS A 175 -12.62 -60.71 -35.96
CA LYS A 175 -13.68 -61.47 -36.63
C LYS A 175 -13.86 -61.05 -38.08
N ILE A 176 -13.92 -59.74 -38.35
CA ILE A 176 -14.02 -59.20 -39.72
C ILE A 176 -12.82 -59.64 -40.55
N ARG A 177 -11.61 -59.57 -40.00
CA ARG A 177 -10.38 -60.01 -40.66
C ARG A 177 -10.42 -61.50 -40.99
N ASN A 178 -10.86 -62.34 -40.06
CA ASN A 178 -10.99 -63.78 -40.28
C ASN A 178 -12.01 -64.11 -41.37
N ASN A 179 -13.14 -63.41 -41.38
CA ASN A 179 -14.14 -63.56 -42.44
C ASN A 179 -13.63 -63.07 -43.81
N ASN A 180 -12.84 -62.01 -43.86
CA ASN A 180 -12.19 -61.58 -45.10
C ASN A 180 -11.23 -62.65 -45.65
N LEU A 181 -10.46 -63.31 -44.79
CA LEU A 181 -9.60 -64.43 -45.19
C LEU A 181 -10.41 -65.64 -45.69
N ARG A 182 -11.56 -65.94 -45.08
CA ARG A 182 -12.49 -66.98 -45.56
C ARG A 182 -13.02 -66.66 -46.95
N ILE A 183 -13.45 -65.41 -47.18
CA ILE A 183 -13.92 -64.93 -48.48
C ILE A 183 -12.83 -65.08 -49.54
N GLU A 184 -11.59 -64.68 -49.23
CA GLU A 184 -10.46 -64.77 -50.16
C GLU A 184 -10.14 -66.23 -50.54
N LYS A 185 -10.07 -67.13 -49.54
CA LYS A 185 -9.85 -68.57 -49.78
C LYS A 185 -10.97 -69.17 -50.63
N ALA A 186 -12.23 -68.84 -50.34
CA ALA A 186 -13.37 -69.35 -51.10
C ALA A 186 -13.39 -68.81 -52.54
N LYS A 187 -13.03 -67.53 -52.74
CA LYS A 187 -12.89 -66.92 -54.08
C LYS A 187 -11.80 -67.60 -54.91
N ASN A 188 -10.62 -67.82 -54.32
CA ASN A 188 -9.50 -68.47 -55.02
C ASN A 188 -9.89 -69.89 -55.43
N ARG A 189 -10.49 -70.67 -54.53
CA ARG A 189 -10.96 -72.02 -54.83
C ARG A 189 -12.08 -72.05 -55.87
N HIS A 190 -12.96 -71.05 -55.86
CA HIS A 190 -14.03 -70.91 -56.87
C HIS A 190 -13.46 -70.66 -58.28
N LEU A 191 -12.36 -69.90 -58.38
CA LEU A 191 -11.66 -69.61 -59.63
C LEU A 191 -10.88 -70.82 -60.16
N GLU A 192 -10.32 -71.66 -59.29
CA GLU A 192 -9.57 -72.86 -59.64
C GLU A 192 -10.45 -74.01 -60.17
N LEU A 193 -11.73 -74.05 -59.79
CA LEU A 193 -12.66 -75.08 -60.22
C LEU A 193 -13.09 -74.88 -61.69
N ASP A 194 -13.17 -75.97 -62.44
CA ASP A 194 -13.69 -75.95 -63.83
C ASP A 194 -15.23 -75.92 -63.88
N PHE A 195 -15.82 -75.73 -65.06
CA PHE A 195 -17.27 -75.56 -65.28
C PHE A 195 -18.11 -76.81 -64.91
N THR A 196 -17.48 -77.98 -64.79
CA THR A 196 -18.13 -79.25 -64.45
C THR A 196 -18.51 -79.35 -62.96
N PHE A 197 -17.90 -78.55 -62.09
CA PHE A 197 -18.13 -78.56 -60.63
C PHE A 197 -19.21 -77.56 -60.18
N VAL A 198 -20.38 -77.59 -60.84
CA VAL A 198 -21.47 -76.61 -60.66
C VAL A 198 -21.92 -76.49 -59.20
N THR A 199 -22.16 -77.63 -58.52
CA THR A 199 -22.63 -77.64 -57.12
C THR A 199 -21.59 -77.04 -56.18
N MET A 200 -20.32 -77.38 -56.37
CA MET A 200 -19.22 -76.91 -55.51
C MET A 200 -18.96 -75.41 -55.69
N LYS A 201 -19.09 -74.90 -56.93
CA LYS A 201 -19.06 -73.46 -57.20
C LYS A 201 -20.23 -72.72 -56.52
N LYS A 202 -21.44 -73.29 -56.57
CA LYS A 202 -22.62 -72.72 -55.90
C LYS A 202 -22.45 -72.66 -54.38
N ASP A 203 -21.88 -73.70 -53.78
CA ASP A 203 -21.62 -73.77 -52.34
C ASP A 203 -20.57 -72.75 -51.90
N LEU A 204 -19.48 -72.59 -52.67
CA LEU A 204 -18.47 -71.56 -52.42
C LEU A 204 -19.04 -70.14 -52.55
N GLN A 205 -19.89 -69.89 -53.54
CA GLN A 205 -20.56 -68.59 -53.68
C GLN A 205 -21.49 -68.30 -52.49
N LYS A 206 -22.18 -69.33 -51.97
CA LYS A 206 -23.00 -69.22 -50.77
C LYS A 206 -22.15 -68.91 -49.54
N GLU A 207 -21.00 -69.55 -49.37
CA GLU A 207 -20.06 -69.26 -48.28
C GLU A 207 -19.54 -67.81 -48.34
N ILE A 208 -19.18 -67.32 -49.54
CA ILE A 208 -18.78 -65.93 -49.75
C ILE A 208 -19.90 -64.98 -49.33
N ASN A 209 -21.14 -65.21 -49.79
CA ASN A 209 -22.27 -64.34 -49.48
C ASN A 209 -22.58 -64.33 -47.97
N ASN A 210 -22.56 -65.49 -47.31
CA ASN A 210 -22.77 -65.58 -45.86
C ASN A 210 -21.70 -64.80 -45.08
N ALA A 211 -20.43 -64.96 -45.42
CA ALA A 211 -19.34 -64.24 -44.76
C ALA A 211 -19.40 -62.71 -44.99
N ILE A 212 -19.90 -62.28 -46.16
CA ILE A 212 -20.17 -60.86 -46.45
C ILE A 212 -21.31 -60.33 -45.57
N GLU A 213 -22.40 -61.08 -45.41
CA GLU A 213 -23.50 -60.69 -44.53
C GLU A 213 -23.08 -60.63 -43.07
N GLU A 214 -22.30 -61.60 -42.58
CA GLU A 214 -21.70 -61.57 -41.25
C GLU A 214 -20.84 -60.31 -41.06
N ASN A 215 -20.00 -59.95 -42.03
CA ASN A 215 -19.18 -58.74 -41.96
C ASN A 215 -20.01 -57.45 -41.96
N ARG A 216 -21.12 -57.40 -42.71
CA ARG A 216 -22.03 -56.23 -42.67
C ARG A 216 -22.61 -56.06 -41.27
N ALA A 217 -23.06 -57.14 -40.62
CA ALA A 217 -23.57 -57.09 -39.26
C ALA A 217 -22.49 -56.63 -38.25
N LEU A 218 -21.27 -57.17 -38.35
CA LEU A 218 -20.15 -56.80 -37.48
C LEU A 218 -19.71 -55.33 -37.66
N LEU A 219 -19.79 -54.79 -38.87
CA LEU A 219 -19.47 -53.38 -39.13
C LEU A 219 -20.50 -52.44 -38.50
N VAL A 220 -21.79 -52.78 -38.56
CA VAL A 220 -22.84 -52.03 -37.86
C VAL A 220 -22.61 -52.06 -36.34
N GLU A 221 -22.28 -53.23 -35.79
CA GLU A 221 -21.96 -53.36 -34.36
C GLU A 221 -20.72 -52.55 -33.97
N LEU A 222 -19.70 -52.50 -34.85
CA LEU A 222 -18.50 -51.69 -34.64
C LEU A 222 -18.82 -50.19 -34.63
N GLU A 223 -19.65 -49.72 -35.56
CA GLU A 223 -20.13 -48.33 -35.61
C GLU A 223 -20.90 -47.96 -34.33
N GLU A 224 -21.84 -48.80 -33.89
CA GLU A 224 -22.55 -48.60 -32.62
C GLU A 224 -21.60 -48.54 -31.41
N HIS A 225 -20.53 -49.35 -31.42
CA HIS A 225 -19.52 -49.34 -30.38
C HIS A 225 -18.67 -48.06 -30.37
N GLU A 226 -18.33 -47.52 -31.54
CA GLU A 226 -17.64 -46.23 -31.66
C GLU A 226 -18.51 -45.08 -31.15
N ASP A 227 -19.80 -45.08 -31.49
CA ASP A 227 -20.77 -44.09 -30.99
C ASP A 227 -20.87 -44.11 -29.47
N ARG A 228 -20.85 -45.29 -28.85
CA ARG A 228 -20.83 -45.43 -27.38
C ARG A 228 -19.57 -44.82 -26.77
N ILE A 229 -18.40 -44.94 -27.41
CA ILE A 229 -17.16 -44.32 -26.91
C ILE A 229 -17.29 -42.79 -26.94
N VAL A 230 -17.81 -42.24 -28.03
CA VAL A 230 -18.05 -40.80 -28.17
C VAL A 230 -19.07 -40.31 -27.13
N GLU A 231 -20.14 -41.09 -26.89
CA GLU A 231 -21.13 -40.77 -25.86
C GLU A 231 -20.51 -40.72 -24.45
N LEU A 232 -19.62 -41.66 -24.13
CA LEU A 232 -18.88 -41.67 -22.86
C LEU A 232 -17.99 -40.43 -22.70
N ASP A 233 -17.33 -39.98 -23.77
CA ASP A 233 -16.55 -38.74 -23.77
C ASP A 233 -17.41 -37.52 -23.49
N ASN A 234 -18.55 -37.41 -24.17
CA ASN A 234 -19.49 -36.31 -23.98
C ASN A 234 -20.05 -36.29 -22.55
N LYS A 235 -20.37 -37.45 -21.97
CA LYS A 235 -20.82 -37.56 -20.58
C LYS A 235 -19.72 -37.20 -19.58
N LEU A 236 -18.45 -37.53 -19.85
CA LEU A 236 -17.34 -37.12 -19.01
C LEU A 236 -17.10 -35.60 -19.11
N ALA A 237 -17.11 -35.04 -20.31
CA ALA A 237 -16.91 -33.61 -20.54
C ALA A 237 -18.01 -32.77 -19.84
N SER A 238 -19.28 -33.15 -19.99
CA SER A 238 -20.40 -32.49 -19.31
C SER A 238 -20.30 -32.59 -17.79
N PHE A 239 -19.89 -33.75 -17.25
CA PHE A 239 -19.63 -33.91 -15.82
C PHE A 239 -18.50 -33.00 -15.33
N LEU A 240 -17.39 -32.91 -16.06
CA LEU A 240 -16.26 -32.04 -15.70
C LEU A 240 -16.68 -30.56 -15.76
N ALA A 241 -17.46 -30.16 -16.75
CA ALA A 241 -18.01 -28.81 -16.84
C ALA A 241 -18.89 -28.48 -15.61
N ALA A 242 -19.79 -29.39 -15.21
CA ALA A 242 -20.60 -29.22 -14.02
C ALA A 242 -19.76 -29.11 -12.73
N LYS A 243 -18.70 -29.92 -12.61
CA LYS A 243 -17.79 -29.84 -11.45
C LYS A 243 -16.95 -28.59 -11.43
N ASN A 244 -16.55 -28.05 -12.58
CA ASN A 244 -15.90 -26.75 -12.64
C ASN A 244 -16.82 -25.61 -12.18
N ILE A 245 -18.11 -25.65 -12.51
CA ILE A 245 -19.11 -24.72 -11.97
C ILE A 245 -19.24 -24.88 -10.45
N GLU A 246 -19.20 -26.11 -9.93
CA GLU A 246 -19.21 -26.33 -8.49
C GLU A 246 -17.95 -25.77 -7.80
N LYS A 247 -16.78 -25.88 -8.44
CA LYS A 247 -15.53 -25.25 -7.96
C LYS A 247 -15.65 -23.73 -7.96
N THR A 248 -16.25 -23.10 -8.97
CA THR A 248 -16.40 -21.63 -8.95
C THR A 248 -17.30 -21.18 -7.80
N LYS A 249 -18.33 -21.95 -7.42
CA LYS A 249 -19.19 -21.65 -6.25
C LYS A 249 -18.45 -21.60 -4.91
N THR A 250 -17.21 -22.10 -4.82
CA THR A 250 -16.38 -21.94 -3.62
C THR A 250 -15.71 -20.56 -3.51
N GLN A 251 -15.75 -19.75 -4.56
CA GLN A 251 -15.16 -18.40 -4.58
C GLN A 251 -15.97 -17.42 -3.73
N GLY A 252 -15.28 -16.42 -3.16
CA GLY A 252 -15.89 -15.44 -2.25
C GLY A 252 -16.98 -14.60 -2.90
N ILE A 253 -16.87 -14.32 -4.20
CA ILE A 253 -17.88 -13.63 -5.00
C ILE A 253 -19.28 -14.24 -4.85
N ASN A 254 -19.36 -15.57 -4.84
CA ASN A 254 -20.64 -16.25 -4.87
C ASN A 254 -21.39 -16.11 -3.54
N VAL A 255 -20.69 -15.74 -2.46
CA VAL A 255 -21.34 -15.38 -1.20
C VAL A 255 -22.13 -14.08 -1.38
N LEU A 256 -21.59 -13.10 -2.10
CA LEU A 256 -22.25 -11.82 -2.36
C LEU A 256 -23.54 -12.00 -3.17
N PHE A 257 -23.55 -12.98 -4.08
CA PHE A 257 -24.71 -13.36 -4.89
C PHE A 257 -25.61 -14.43 -4.26
N LYS A 258 -25.31 -14.89 -3.03
CA LYS A 258 -26.06 -15.94 -2.31
C LYS A 258 -26.11 -17.30 -3.04
N ASP A 259 -25.09 -17.60 -3.84
CA ASP A 259 -24.92 -18.89 -4.55
C ASP A 259 -23.62 -19.61 -4.14
N SER A 260 -23.12 -19.32 -2.94
CA SER A 260 -21.89 -19.95 -2.43
C SER A 260 -22.16 -21.35 -1.88
N SER A 261 -21.19 -22.24 -2.09
CA SER A 261 -21.13 -23.56 -1.45
C SER A 261 -20.39 -23.56 -0.10
N ILE A 262 -19.86 -22.41 0.32
CA ILE A 262 -19.05 -22.23 1.55
C ILE A 262 -19.88 -21.57 2.65
N VAL A 263 -20.49 -20.43 2.34
CA VAL A 263 -21.31 -19.67 3.29
C VAL A 263 -22.78 -19.84 2.92
N ASP A 264 -23.57 -20.34 3.85
CA ASP A 264 -25.02 -20.45 3.70
C ASP A 264 -25.66 -19.07 3.58
N LYS A 265 -26.61 -18.92 2.64
CA LYS A 265 -27.42 -17.72 2.43
C LYS A 265 -28.20 -17.30 3.69
N GLU A 266 -28.50 -18.24 4.59
CA GLU A 266 -29.25 -17.99 5.83
C GLU A 266 -28.34 -17.62 7.01
N ASN A 267 -27.02 -17.85 6.88
CA ASN A 267 -26.06 -17.49 7.92
C ASN A 267 -25.66 -16.01 7.79
N TYR A 268 -26.49 -15.14 8.37
CA TYR A 268 -26.29 -13.70 8.35
C TYR A 268 -24.94 -13.26 8.93
N ILE A 269 -24.42 -13.95 9.95
CA ILE A 269 -23.14 -13.58 10.59
C ILE A 269 -21.99 -13.73 9.59
N GLU A 270 -21.89 -14.88 8.94
CA GLU A 270 -20.83 -15.15 7.95
C GLU A 270 -21.03 -14.35 6.66
N TYR A 271 -22.28 -14.06 6.29
CA TYR A 271 -22.60 -13.14 5.21
C TYR A 271 -22.08 -11.72 5.49
N TYR A 272 -22.35 -11.16 6.67
CA TYR A 272 -21.84 -9.84 7.06
C TYR A 272 -20.32 -9.83 7.24
N ARG A 273 -19.74 -10.91 7.76
CA ARG A 273 -18.27 -11.08 7.81
C ARG A 273 -17.66 -10.99 6.41
N THR A 274 -18.31 -11.58 5.42
CA THR A 274 -17.83 -11.55 4.03
C THR A 274 -17.92 -10.14 3.43
N TRP A 275 -19.02 -9.41 3.67
CA TRP A 275 -19.10 -7.99 3.33
C TRP A 275 -18.06 -7.12 4.02
N PHE A 276 -17.74 -7.42 5.27
CA PHE A 276 -16.65 -6.75 5.99
C PHE A 276 -15.29 -7.00 5.31
N LEU A 277 -15.02 -8.19 4.79
CA LEU A 277 -13.80 -8.46 4.02
C LEU A 277 -13.75 -7.65 2.70
N VAL A 278 -14.88 -7.49 2.01
CA VAL A 278 -14.96 -6.62 0.82
C VAL A 278 -14.64 -5.17 1.19
N LEU A 279 -15.23 -4.67 2.29
CA LEU A 279 -14.96 -3.33 2.79
C LEU A 279 -13.48 -3.16 3.15
N LEU A 280 -12.89 -4.13 3.84
CA LEU A 280 -11.48 -4.11 4.25
C LEU A 280 -10.56 -4.06 3.02
N SER A 281 -10.86 -4.86 2.00
CA SER A 281 -10.13 -4.86 0.73
C SER A 281 -10.20 -3.51 0.02
N SER A 282 -11.40 -2.91 -0.05
CA SER A 282 -11.60 -1.59 -0.67
C SER A 282 -10.87 -0.48 0.10
N MET A 283 -10.89 -0.54 1.43
CA MET A 283 -10.17 0.42 2.27
C MET A 283 -8.66 0.32 2.06
N LEU A 284 -8.13 -0.86 1.75
CA LEU A 284 -6.71 -1.08 1.53
C LEU A 284 -6.22 -0.33 0.28
N ASP A 285 -6.96 -0.40 -0.83
CA ASP A 285 -6.68 0.37 -2.06
C ASP A 285 -6.78 1.89 -1.85
N LEU A 286 -7.84 2.33 -1.17
CA LEU A 286 -8.07 3.75 -0.91
C LEU A 286 -7.01 4.35 0.01
N THR A 287 -6.60 3.60 1.04
CA THR A 287 -5.59 4.04 2.02
C THR A 287 -4.23 4.28 1.35
N ILE A 288 -3.85 3.47 0.36
CA ILE A 288 -2.62 3.69 -0.42
C ILE A 288 -2.68 5.04 -1.13
N GLY A 289 -3.79 5.35 -1.79
CA GLY A 289 -3.97 6.66 -2.43
C GLY A 289 -3.89 7.83 -1.44
N ILE A 290 -4.52 7.70 -0.28
CA ILE A 290 -4.48 8.70 0.81
C ILE A 290 -3.06 8.87 1.37
N LEU A 291 -2.28 7.79 1.46
CA LEU A 291 -0.91 7.85 1.93
C LEU A 291 0.00 8.50 0.88
N LEU A 292 -0.17 8.20 -0.41
CA LEU A 292 0.58 8.83 -1.50
C LEU A 292 0.36 10.35 -1.54
N ILE A 293 -0.89 10.83 -1.40
CA ILE A 293 -1.15 12.28 -1.30
C ILE A 293 -0.54 12.88 -0.03
N SER A 294 -0.51 12.14 1.07
CA SER A 294 0.11 12.59 2.32
C SER A 294 1.63 12.71 2.19
N ILE A 295 2.31 11.77 1.52
CA ILE A 295 3.74 11.88 1.15
C ILE A 295 3.95 13.13 0.30
N TYR A 296 3.13 13.31 -0.74
CA TYR A 296 3.25 14.44 -1.66
C TYR A 296 3.14 15.78 -0.93
N ARG A 297 2.13 15.94 -0.07
CA ARG A 297 1.92 17.17 0.72
C ARG A 297 3.02 17.41 1.74
N ALA A 298 3.47 16.34 2.42
CA ALA A 298 4.59 16.44 3.36
C ALA A 298 5.86 16.92 2.63
N ARG A 299 6.10 16.42 1.41
CA ARG A 299 7.22 16.83 0.57
C ARG A 299 7.09 18.27 0.11
N GLU A 300 5.92 18.67 -0.37
CA GLU A 300 5.64 20.05 -0.78
C GLU A 300 5.87 21.03 0.37
N LYS A 301 5.35 20.72 1.56
CA LYS A 301 5.55 21.51 2.78
C LYS A 301 7.03 21.58 3.17
N TYR A 302 7.73 20.45 3.16
CA TYR A 302 9.15 20.38 3.48
C TYR A 302 10.01 21.21 2.51
N VAL A 303 9.73 21.14 1.21
CA VAL A 303 10.41 21.98 0.20
C VAL A 303 10.14 23.45 0.46
N LYS A 304 8.89 23.85 0.75
CA LYS A 304 8.56 25.24 1.07
C LYS A 304 9.30 25.73 2.32
N GLU A 305 9.29 24.97 3.41
CA GLU A 305 9.91 25.38 4.68
C GLU A 305 11.45 25.41 4.61
N VAL A 306 12.08 24.54 3.81
CA VAL A 306 13.54 24.41 3.79
C VAL A 306 14.20 25.20 2.65
N VAL A 307 13.52 25.37 1.50
CA VAL A 307 14.05 26.05 0.31
C VAL A 307 13.63 27.52 0.24
N LEU A 308 12.39 27.87 0.62
CA LEU A 308 11.87 29.24 0.51
C LEU A 308 12.07 30.11 1.76
N ASP A 309 12.39 29.51 2.93
CA ASP A 309 12.69 30.27 4.16
C ASP A 309 14.11 29.97 4.71
N PRO A 310 15.16 30.58 4.13
CA PRO A 310 16.56 30.32 4.50
C PRO A 310 16.94 30.79 5.92
N LYS A 311 16.01 31.38 6.68
CA LYS A 311 16.18 31.67 8.10
C LYS A 311 16.00 30.41 8.97
N LEU A 312 15.15 29.46 8.57
CA LEU A 312 14.98 28.18 9.27
C LEU A 312 16.08 27.16 8.93
N SER A 313 16.58 27.15 7.69
CA SER A 313 17.63 26.19 7.29
C SER A 313 18.97 26.44 8.00
N ARG A 314 19.28 27.70 8.36
CA ARG A 314 20.47 28.05 9.16
C ARG A 314 20.37 27.55 10.61
N GLU A 315 19.18 27.49 11.20
CA GLU A 315 18.99 26.84 12.50
C GLU A 315 19.08 25.31 12.41
N ALA A 316 18.65 24.72 11.28
CA ALA A 316 18.69 23.28 11.09
C ALA A 316 20.10 22.76 10.75
N ILE A 317 20.92 23.50 10.01
CA ILE A 317 22.32 23.14 9.72
C ILE A 317 23.21 23.30 10.98
N GLY A 318 22.87 24.25 11.86
CA GLY A 318 23.56 24.41 13.15
C GLY A 318 23.24 23.31 14.19
N ARG A 319 22.15 22.54 14.01
CA ARG A 319 21.72 21.48 14.94
C ARG A 319 22.00 20.05 14.46
N THR A 320 22.62 19.85 13.30
CA THR A 320 22.93 18.51 12.75
C THR A 320 24.41 18.15 12.85
N LYS A 321 25.03 18.38 14.01
CA LYS A 321 25.97 17.38 14.52
C LYS A 321 25.16 16.48 15.44
N PHE A 322 25.09 15.19 15.12
CA PHE A 322 24.65 14.15 16.05
C PHE A 322 25.49 14.31 17.33
N ASP A 323 24.92 15.00 18.32
CA ASP A 323 25.50 15.15 19.64
C ASP A 323 24.46 14.58 20.61
N ILE A 324 24.58 13.28 20.87
CA ILE A 324 23.88 12.52 21.91
C ILE A 324 24.15 13.13 23.31
N ARG A 325 24.98 14.17 23.39
CA ARG A 325 25.27 14.99 24.56
C ARG A 325 24.29 16.13 24.85
N SER A 326 23.25 16.33 24.05
CA SER A 326 22.31 17.47 24.22
C SER A 326 21.36 17.40 25.43
N LYS A 327 21.48 16.37 26.28
CA LYS A 327 21.00 16.42 27.67
C LYS A 327 21.90 17.23 28.62
N LEU A 328 22.95 17.90 28.14
CA LEU A 328 23.78 18.80 28.94
C LEU A 328 23.48 20.29 28.71
N SER A 329 22.58 20.76 29.57
CA SER A 329 22.51 22.10 30.18
C SER A 329 21.96 23.29 29.35
N PRO A 330 21.13 24.16 29.98
CA PRO A 330 20.72 25.47 29.44
C PRO A 330 21.88 26.46 29.25
N VAL A 331 23.12 26.09 29.61
CA VAL A 331 24.32 26.92 29.61
C VAL A 331 24.81 27.28 28.20
N LYS A 332 24.64 26.39 27.20
CA LYS A 332 25.14 26.63 25.83
C LYS A 332 24.35 27.70 25.06
N LYS A 333 23.03 27.82 25.29
CA LYS A 333 22.18 28.79 24.57
C LYS A 333 22.31 30.23 25.09
N VAL A 334 22.55 30.42 26.40
CA VAL A 334 22.86 31.75 26.97
C VAL A 334 24.22 32.24 26.44
N PHE A 335 25.18 31.31 26.24
CA PHE A 335 26.47 31.59 25.63
C PHE A 335 26.38 32.07 24.18
N ASP A 336 25.45 31.52 23.37
CA ASP A 336 25.24 31.98 22.00
C ASP A 336 24.57 33.36 21.92
N PHE A 337 23.75 33.73 22.91
CA PHE A 337 23.14 35.06 22.99
C PHE A 337 24.13 36.14 23.43
N SER A 338 24.99 35.83 24.43
CA SER A 338 26.07 36.74 24.83
C SER A 338 27.10 36.91 23.70
N LYS A 339 27.42 35.83 22.98
CA LYS A 339 28.29 35.88 21.80
C LYS A 339 27.66 36.70 20.66
N LYS A 340 26.34 36.57 20.41
CA LYS A 340 25.61 37.44 19.46
C LYS A 340 25.60 38.93 19.84
N MET A 341 25.56 39.27 21.13
CA MET A 341 25.73 40.65 21.60
C MET A 341 27.15 41.16 21.37
N LEU A 342 28.16 40.31 21.60
CA LEU A 342 29.58 40.67 21.50
C LEU A 342 30.10 40.74 20.04
N THR A 343 29.51 40.01 19.09
CA THR A 343 30.04 39.90 17.71
C THR A 343 29.46 40.91 16.71
N ARG A 344 28.52 41.78 17.09
CA ARG A 344 27.92 42.77 16.17
C ARG A 344 28.71 44.08 16.19
N LYS A 345 29.85 44.12 15.48
CA LYS A 345 30.53 45.38 15.14
C LYS A 345 29.57 46.25 14.32
N GLY A 346 29.13 47.37 14.89
CA GLY A 346 28.50 48.47 14.14
C GLY A 346 26.99 48.68 14.25
N GLY A 347 26.24 47.96 15.11
CA GLY A 347 24.78 48.15 15.20
C GLY A 347 24.20 47.97 16.60
N ASN A 348 23.90 49.10 17.27
CA ASN A 348 22.95 49.32 18.39
C ASN A 348 22.81 48.19 19.45
N VAL A 349 23.94 47.61 19.90
CA VAL A 349 23.99 46.66 21.04
C VAL A 349 23.35 47.24 22.31
N SER A 350 23.44 48.56 22.49
CA SER A 350 22.79 49.30 23.57
C SER A 350 21.26 49.15 23.59
N ASN A 351 20.60 49.07 22.43
CA ASN A 351 19.14 49.04 22.36
C ASN A 351 18.52 47.68 22.68
N ILE A 352 19.21 46.57 22.36
CA ILE A 352 18.70 45.22 22.65
C ILE A 352 19.03 44.85 24.11
N GLY A 353 20.24 45.15 24.58
CA GLY A 353 20.62 44.95 25.98
C GLY A 353 19.73 45.74 26.93
N LYS A 354 19.51 47.02 26.63
CA LYS A 354 18.59 47.86 27.41
C LYS A 354 17.17 47.28 27.43
N LYS A 355 16.61 46.87 26.28
CA LYS A 355 15.26 46.28 26.23
C LYS A 355 15.13 44.99 27.04
N LEU A 356 16.17 44.16 27.07
CA LEU A 356 16.24 42.93 27.86
C LEU A 356 16.32 43.23 29.36
N PHE A 357 17.24 44.10 29.77
CA PHE A 357 17.39 44.48 31.18
C PHE A 357 16.16 45.22 31.70
N ASP A 358 15.58 46.12 30.90
CA ASP A 358 14.29 46.78 31.20
C ASP A 358 13.16 45.75 31.37
N ALA A 359 13.17 44.66 30.59
CA ALA A 359 12.16 43.61 30.71
C ALA A 359 12.38 42.76 31.96
N LEU A 360 13.64 42.46 32.28
CA LEU A 360 13.99 41.64 33.43
C LEU A 360 13.74 42.40 34.74
N ASP A 361 14.11 43.67 34.81
CA ASP A 361 13.86 44.56 35.95
C ASP A 361 12.35 44.73 36.20
N PHE A 362 11.61 45.01 35.12
CA PHE A 362 10.14 45.10 35.18
C PHE A 362 9.48 43.80 35.64
N ILE A 363 9.92 42.64 35.15
CA ILE A 363 9.31 41.36 35.54
C ILE A 363 9.77 40.91 36.93
N SER A 364 10.98 41.28 37.37
CA SER A 364 11.49 40.97 38.70
C SER A 364 10.72 41.68 39.80
N SER A 365 10.27 42.93 39.55
CA SER A 365 9.35 43.64 40.45
C SER A 365 7.92 43.07 40.46
N CYS A 366 7.59 42.18 39.53
CA CYS A 366 6.26 41.59 39.34
C CYS A 366 6.19 40.09 39.73
N LEU A 367 7.16 39.61 40.50
CA LEU A 367 7.18 38.24 41.01
C LEU A 367 6.22 38.06 42.20
N LYS A 368 5.83 36.82 42.46
CA LYS A 368 5.13 36.43 43.69
C LYS A 368 6.13 36.35 44.85
N GLU A 369 5.61 36.09 46.06
CA GLU A 369 6.39 35.91 47.29
C GLU A 369 7.49 34.85 47.16
N ASP A 370 7.28 33.85 46.29
CA ASP A 370 8.24 32.79 45.98
C ASP A 370 9.44 33.24 45.13
N LYS A 371 9.55 34.54 44.79
CA LYS A 371 10.61 35.18 43.99
C LYS A 371 10.94 34.46 42.67
N THR A 372 10.02 33.64 42.16
CA THR A 372 10.26 32.78 40.98
C THR A 372 9.05 32.76 40.05
N THR A 373 7.84 32.77 40.59
CA THR A 373 6.62 32.77 39.79
C THR A 373 6.22 34.19 39.42
N ILE A 374 5.97 34.43 38.14
CA ILE A 374 5.48 35.73 37.66
C ILE A 374 3.98 35.84 37.94
N LYS A 375 3.53 36.97 38.51
CA LYS A 375 2.11 37.26 38.71
C LYS A 375 1.35 37.21 37.37
N SER A 376 0.04 36.98 37.41
CA SER A 376 -0.74 36.93 36.17
C SER A 376 -0.74 38.28 35.45
N VAL A 377 -0.81 38.29 34.12
CA VAL A 377 -0.83 39.53 33.31
C VAL A 377 -1.93 40.50 33.79
N GLY A 378 -3.08 39.99 34.21
CA GLY A 378 -4.19 40.80 34.71
C GLY A 378 -3.94 41.39 36.11
N VAL A 379 -3.09 40.77 36.92
CA VAL A 379 -2.67 41.31 38.22
C VAL A 379 -1.58 42.35 38.01
N ILE A 380 -0.56 42.05 37.19
CA ILE A 380 0.53 42.99 36.87
C ILE A 380 -0.02 44.28 36.26
N SER A 381 -0.97 44.18 35.33
CA SER A 381 -1.58 45.34 34.67
C SER A 381 -2.34 46.24 35.66
N ARG A 382 -2.95 45.67 36.71
CA ARG A 382 -3.64 46.41 37.77
C ARG A 382 -2.65 47.06 38.75
N GLU A 383 -1.61 46.35 39.16
CA GLU A 383 -0.62 46.82 40.13
C GLU A 383 0.34 47.89 39.54
N THR A 384 0.69 47.78 38.25
CA THR A 384 1.69 48.65 37.61
C THR A 384 1.08 49.77 36.75
N GLY A 385 -0.23 49.77 36.55
CA GLY A 385 -0.93 50.68 35.62
C GLY A 385 -0.55 50.51 34.14
N LYS A 386 0.20 49.46 33.78
CA LYS A 386 0.63 49.19 32.39
C LYS A 386 -0.43 48.38 31.63
N THR A 387 -0.48 48.55 30.31
CA THR A 387 -1.41 47.81 29.46
C THR A 387 -1.07 46.32 29.44
N ARG A 388 -2.11 45.47 29.29
CA ARG A 388 -1.92 44.01 29.13
C ARG A 388 -0.99 43.68 27.95
N TYR A 389 -1.03 44.49 26.89
CA TYR A 389 -0.14 44.37 25.73
C TYR A 389 1.33 44.58 26.12
N PHE A 390 1.64 45.66 26.86
CA PHE A 390 3.00 45.94 27.33
C PHE A 390 3.55 44.79 28.17
N VAL A 391 2.76 44.27 29.12
CA VAL A 391 3.18 43.14 29.97
C VAL A 391 3.45 41.88 29.14
N ARG A 392 2.57 41.55 28.19
CA ARG A 392 2.78 40.41 27.28
C ARG A 392 4.04 40.55 26.44
N GLN A 393 4.32 41.75 25.95
CA GLN A 393 5.53 42.04 25.16
C GLN A 393 6.81 41.82 25.99
N LYS A 394 6.82 42.24 27.26
CA LYS A 394 7.97 42.02 28.15
C LYS A 394 8.16 40.54 28.50
N ILE A 395 7.09 39.80 28.78
CA ILE A 395 7.15 38.35 29.03
C ILE A 395 7.63 37.60 27.78
N ALA A 396 7.10 37.93 26.60
CA ALA A 396 7.52 37.32 25.34
C ALA A 396 9.02 37.49 25.09
N LEU A 397 9.55 38.69 25.33
CA LEU A 397 10.98 38.99 25.18
C LEU A 397 11.86 38.14 26.13
N LEU A 398 11.41 37.87 27.36
CA LEU A 398 12.13 37.02 28.31
C LEU A 398 11.99 35.52 27.98
N VAL A 399 10.86 35.10 27.41
CA VAL A 399 10.67 33.73 26.91
C VAL A 399 11.57 33.45 25.71
N GLU A 400 11.63 34.37 24.74
CA GLU A 400 12.55 34.31 23.60
C GLU A 400 14.02 34.26 24.05
N SER A 401 14.33 34.92 25.16
CA SER A 401 15.68 34.95 25.76
C SER A 401 15.95 33.77 26.71
N ASN A 402 15.00 32.84 26.85
CA ASN A 402 15.08 31.66 27.72
C ASN A 402 15.29 31.97 29.22
N LEU A 403 14.90 33.17 29.64
CA LEU A 403 14.94 33.63 31.03
C LEU A 403 13.61 33.34 31.75
N VAL A 404 12.53 33.09 30.99
CA VAL A 404 11.22 32.70 31.52
C VAL A 404 10.72 31.46 30.78
N TYR A 405 10.11 30.51 31.49
CA TYR A 405 9.47 29.34 30.90
C TYR A 405 8.06 29.13 31.46
N LEU A 406 7.23 28.39 30.73
CA LEU A 406 5.86 28.08 31.14
C LEU A 406 5.80 26.71 31.83
N LYS A 407 5.31 26.66 33.07
CA LYS A 407 5.07 25.43 33.83
C LYS A 407 3.67 25.50 34.45
N ASN A 408 2.85 24.47 34.25
CA ASN A 408 1.48 24.40 34.78
C ASN A 408 0.65 25.68 34.52
N LYS A 409 0.67 26.17 33.27
CA LYS A 409 -0.01 27.41 32.82
C LYS A 409 0.44 28.71 33.54
N ARG A 410 1.57 28.70 34.25
CA ARG A 410 2.17 29.87 34.91
C ARG A 410 3.57 30.14 34.35
N TYR A 411 3.94 31.42 34.24
CA TYR A 411 5.28 31.82 33.82
C TYR A 411 6.21 31.82 35.03
N ILE A 412 7.36 31.15 34.91
CA ILE A 412 8.38 31.02 35.95
C ILE A 412 9.69 31.62 35.43
N LEU A 413 10.30 32.49 36.25
CA LEU A 413 11.63 33.03 36.01
C LEU A 413 12.68 31.95 36.25
N ASN A 414 13.55 31.74 35.28
CA ASN A 414 14.67 30.81 35.36
C ASN A 414 15.84 31.44 36.12
N THR A 415 15.81 31.36 37.46
CA THR A 415 16.84 31.89 38.35
C THR A 415 18.24 31.39 38.02
N SER A 416 18.38 30.14 37.56
CA SER A 416 19.67 29.59 37.11
C SER A 416 20.22 30.28 35.85
N ALA A 417 19.35 30.61 34.89
CA ALA A 417 19.73 31.32 33.68
C ALA A 417 20.05 32.79 33.97
N VAL A 418 19.30 33.43 34.87
CA VAL A 418 19.57 34.80 35.34
C VAL A 418 20.92 34.87 36.07
N SER A 419 21.20 33.94 37.00
CA SER A 419 22.49 33.86 37.71
C SER A 419 23.67 33.66 36.76
N ASN A 420 23.50 32.81 35.74
CA ASN A 420 24.53 32.61 34.72
C ASN A 420 24.74 33.85 33.83
N LEU A 421 23.68 34.58 33.50
CA LEU A 421 23.76 35.85 32.79
C LEU A 421 24.54 36.88 33.61
N THR A 422 24.28 36.98 34.91
CA THR A 422 25.03 37.85 35.83
C THR A 422 26.51 37.48 35.90
N LYS A 423 26.84 36.18 36.02
CA LYS A 423 28.24 35.70 35.99
C LYS A 423 28.94 36.04 34.68
N LEU A 424 28.25 35.97 33.54
CA LEU A 424 28.80 36.29 32.23
C LEU A 424 29.04 37.78 32.04
N VAL A 425 28.12 38.63 32.51
CA VAL A 425 28.29 40.09 32.47
C VAL A 425 29.46 40.53 33.35
N ASN A 426 29.60 39.96 34.56
CA ASN A 426 30.71 40.26 35.46
C ASN A 426 32.08 39.84 34.89
N LYS A 427 32.13 38.71 34.16
CA LYS A 427 33.33 38.23 33.47
C LYS A 427 33.63 38.95 32.15
N SER A 428 32.71 39.76 31.62
CA SER A 428 32.92 40.49 30.37
C SER A 428 33.93 41.62 30.52
N HIS A 429 34.77 41.85 29.49
CA HIS A 429 35.64 43.02 29.40
C HIS A 429 34.94 44.27 28.85
N ASP A 430 33.65 44.18 28.50
CA ASP A 430 32.88 45.31 27.98
C ASP A 430 32.40 46.25 29.10
N LYS A 431 33.09 47.40 29.25
CA LYS A 431 32.75 48.43 30.23
C LYS A 431 31.35 49.02 30.05
N LYS A 432 30.81 49.08 28.82
CA LYS A 432 29.46 49.62 28.54
C LYS A 432 28.36 48.65 28.96
N LEU A 433 28.60 47.36 28.80
CA LEU A 433 27.68 46.31 29.24
C LEU A 433 27.62 46.24 30.77
N LYS A 434 28.77 46.39 31.45
CA LYS A 434 28.85 46.45 32.92
C LYS A 434 28.11 47.65 33.50
N THR A 435 28.39 48.85 33.00
CA THR A 435 27.67 50.06 33.43
C THR A 435 26.16 50.00 33.15
N LEU A 436 25.74 49.36 32.06
CA LEU A 436 24.32 49.09 31.80
C LEU A 436 23.73 48.10 32.79
N PHE A 437 24.47 47.06 33.20
CA PHE A 437 24.01 46.04 34.13
C PHE A 437 23.95 46.54 35.57
N ASP A 438 24.98 47.28 36.02
CA ASP A 438 25.06 47.88 37.35
C ASP A 438 23.94 48.90 37.61
N LYS A 439 23.36 49.47 36.54
CA LYS A 439 22.18 50.36 36.64
C LYS A 439 20.92 49.64 37.15
N TYR A 440 20.85 48.32 37.03
CA TYR A 440 19.68 47.54 37.42
C TYR A 440 20.01 46.67 38.65
N SER A 441 19.09 46.65 39.62
CA SER A 441 19.30 46.08 40.95
C SER A 441 19.14 44.54 40.99
N PHE A 442 19.84 43.82 40.12
CA PHE A 442 19.75 42.35 40.00
C PHE A 442 20.48 41.58 41.10
N THR A 443 21.18 42.27 42.01
CA THR A 443 21.89 41.68 43.16
C THR A 443 20.94 41.04 44.18
N THR A 444 19.68 41.47 44.23
CA THR A 444 18.67 40.94 45.16
C THR A 444 18.06 39.59 44.74
N LEU A 445 18.20 39.17 43.49
CA LEU A 445 17.74 37.86 42.98
C LEU A 445 18.69 36.70 43.30
N LEU A 446 19.88 37.00 43.84
CA LEU A 446 20.98 36.06 44.05
C LEU A 446 21.13 35.60 45.51
N SER A 447 20.28 36.06 46.43
CA SER A 447 20.54 35.86 47.86
C SER A 447 20.23 34.45 48.41
N GLU A 448 19.70 33.52 47.62
CA GLU A 448 19.37 32.16 48.10
C GLU A 448 19.51 31.11 47.00
N VAL A 449 20.75 30.73 46.65
CA VAL A 449 21.06 29.38 46.15
C VAL A 449 22.47 29.02 46.63
N THR A 450 22.59 28.58 47.88
CA THR A 450 23.65 27.64 48.31
C THR A 450 23.20 26.22 48.04
#